data_AF-A0A1X6N590-F1
#
_entry.id   AF-A0A1X6N590-F1
#
_cell.length_a   1.000
_cell.length_b   1.000
_cell.length_c   1.000
_cell.angle_alpha   90.00
_cell.angle_beta   90.00
_cell.angle_gamma   90.00
#
_symmetry.space_group_name_H-M   'P 1'
#
loop_
_entity.id
_entity.type
_entity.pdbx_description
1 polymer ?
#
loop_
_entity_poly.entity_id
_entity_poly.type
_entity_poly.pdbx_seq_one_letter_code
_entity_poly.pdbx_strand_id
1 'polypeptide(L)'
;MSGNSNAAYSTAIKKINNTDRAVELLESKELILRGQSLSLLTIHDSLLHLAHTAAPAAVTLECLVAFSRVIDTVYMDHIASEVVNKVCHKTMLAYNVLDEDSNKLEQLQTELDGYINWAKEQVHELEQYQKNVRGEIEKGMAELVEALRIALTEIQRALSPQGVS
;
A
#
# COMPACT_ATOMS: atom_id res chain seq x y z
N MET A 1 6.40 8.64 -62.96
CA MET A 1 5.10 9.24 -62.55
C MET A 1 4.89 9.23 -61.02
N SER A 2 5.90 9.52 -60.18
CA SER A 2 5.77 9.42 -58.71
C SER A 2 5.39 10.73 -57.99
N GLY A 3 5.39 11.88 -58.68
CA GLY A 3 5.11 13.18 -58.05
C GLY A 3 3.64 13.42 -57.65
N ASN A 4 2.70 12.75 -58.30
CA ASN A 4 1.26 13.02 -58.11
C ASN A 4 0.64 12.24 -56.95
N SER A 5 1.11 11.01 -56.67
CA SER A 5 0.59 10.23 -55.54
C SER A 5 1.03 10.79 -54.19
N ASN A 6 2.23 11.38 -54.11
CA ASN A 6 2.75 11.97 -52.89
C ASN A 6 2.00 13.27 -52.51
N ALA A 7 1.58 14.05 -53.50
CA ALA A 7 0.74 15.23 -53.28
C ALA A 7 -0.66 14.85 -52.76
N ALA A 8 -1.29 13.83 -53.37
CA ALA A 8 -2.59 13.31 -52.95
C ALA A 8 -2.55 12.73 -51.52
N TYR A 9 -1.51 11.96 -51.20
CA TYR A 9 -1.30 11.44 -49.84
C TYR A 9 -1.11 12.56 -48.80
N SER A 10 -0.27 13.56 -49.09
CA SER A 10 -0.08 14.68 -48.16
C SER A 10 -1.36 15.48 -47.94
N THR A 11 -2.19 15.60 -48.99
CA THR A 11 -3.48 16.28 -48.93
C THR A 11 -4.46 15.50 -48.06
N ALA A 12 -4.53 14.17 -48.24
CA ALA A 12 -5.36 13.28 -47.43
C ALA A 12 -4.97 13.33 -45.94
N ILE A 13 -3.68 13.31 -45.61
CA ILE A 13 -3.19 13.46 -44.22
C ILE A 13 -3.60 14.80 -43.62
N LYS A 14 -3.50 15.90 -44.36
CA LYS A 14 -3.90 17.22 -43.87
C LYS A 14 -5.41 17.34 -43.67
N LYS A 15 -6.18 16.69 -44.54
CA LYS A 15 -7.65 16.65 -44.47
C LYS A 15 -8.12 15.83 -43.27
N ILE A 16 -7.51 14.66 -43.06
CA ILE A 16 -7.82 13.69 -42.01
C ILE A 16 -6.73 13.79 -40.92
N ASN A 17 -6.76 14.91 -40.22
CA ASN A 17 -5.72 15.29 -39.26
C ASN A 17 -5.94 14.75 -37.84
N ASN A 18 -7.13 14.21 -37.54
CA ASN A 18 -7.48 13.64 -36.23
C ASN A 18 -8.41 12.44 -36.38
N THR A 19 -8.64 11.74 -35.26
CA THR A 19 -9.48 10.53 -35.21
C THR A 19 -10.95 10.84 -35.49
N ASP A 20 -11.50 11.94 -34.98
CA ASP A 20 -12.91 12.29 -35.19
C ASP A 20 -13.24 12.46 -36.68
N ARG A 21 -12.41 13.19 -37.44
CA ARG A 21 -12.58 13.32 -38.88
C ARG A 21 -12.36 12.02 -39.63
N ALA A 22 -11.50 11.15 -39.12
CA ALA A 22 -11.31 9.82 -39.68
C ALA A 22 -12.58 8.99 -39.52
N VAL A 23 -13.19 9.00 -38.34
CA VAL A 23 -14.46 8.30 -38.06
C VAL A 23 -15.59 8.88 -38.91
N GLU A 24 -15.75 10.20 -38.96
CA GLU A 24 -16.75 10.86 -39.80
C GLU A 24 -16.62 10.47 -41.28
N LEU A 25 -15.38 10.42 -41.80
CA LEU A 25 -15.14 10.01 -43.17
C LEU A 25 -15.53 8.55 -43.39
N LEU A 26 -15.12 7.64 -42.51
CA LEU A 26 -15.43 6.21 -42.63
C LEU A 26 -16.94 5.95 -42.51
N GLU A 27 -17.65 6.66 -41.63
CA GLU A 27 -19.12 6.63 -41.54
C GLU A 27 -19.75 7.13 -42.85
N SER A 28 -19.26 8.23 -43.41
CA SER A 28 -19.78 8.80 -44.67
C SER A 28 -19.58 7.89 -45.88
N LYS A 29 -18.65 6.93 -45.78
CA LYS A 29 -18.36 5.92 -46.80
C LYS A 29 -19.00 4.57 -46.49
N GLU A 30 -19.84 4.50 -45.46
CA GLU A 30 -20.51 3.28 -45.01
C GLU A 30 -19.52 2.15 -44.69
N LEU A 31 -18.26 2.50 -44.41
CA LEU A 31 -17.21 1.54 -44.04
C LEU A 31 -17.34 1.15 -42.58
N ILE A 32 -17.85 2.04 -41.73
CA ILE A 32 -18.22 1.76 -40.34
C ILE A 32 -19.63 2.28 -40.08
N LEU A 33 -20.33 1.65 -39.13
CA LEU A 33 -21.66 2.12 -38.71
C LEU A 33 -21.52 3.27 -37.73
N ARG A 34 -22.48 4.22 -37.78
CA ARG A 34 -22.49 5.35 -36.86
C ARG A 34 -22.61 4.89 -35.41
N GLY A 35 -21.67 5.33 -34.58
CA GLY A 35 -21.60 4.95 -33.16
C GLY A 35 -21.14 3.51 -32.90
N GLN A 36 -20.63 2.81 -33.91
CA GLN A 36 -20.05 1.49 -33.74
C GLN A 36 -18.75 1.55 -32.92
N SER A 37 -18.58 0.61 -31.99
CA SER A 37 -17.31 0.45 -31.27
C SER A 37 -16.19 0.11 -32.24
N LEU A 38 -15.12 0.91 -32.23
CA LEU A 38 -13.96 0.72 -33.07
C LEU A 38 -13.05 -0.36 -32.46
N SER A 39 -13.07 -1.55 -33.04
CA SER A 39 -12.20 -2.66 -32.67
C SER A 39 -11.31 -3.05 -33.86
N LEU A 40 -10.20 -3.75 -33.60
CA LEU A 40 -9.35 -4.29 -34.67
C LEU A 40 -10.13 -5.19 -35.64
N LEU A 41 -11.11 -5.94 -35.13
CA LEU A 41 -11.99 -6.78 -35.95
C LEU A 41 -12.88 -5.94 -36.87
N THR A 42 -13.50 -4.89 -36.33
CA THR A 42 -14.30 -3.95 -37.12
C THR A 42 -13.46 -3.31 -38.22
N ILE A 43 -12.26 -2.85 -37.88
CA ILE A 43 -11.34 -2.24 -38.85
C ILE A 43 -10.95 -3.24 -39.95
N HIS A 44 -10.67 -4.49 -39.59
CA HIS A 44 -10.37 -5.56 -40.53
C HIS A 44 -11.52 -5.77 -41.53
N ASP A 45 -12.74 -5.94 -41.04
CA ASP A 45 -13.91 -6.19 -41.89
C ASP A 45 -14.20 -4.99 -42.81
N SER A 46 -14.05 -3.78 -42.30
CA SER A 46 -14.21 -2.54 -43.08
C SER A 46 -13.12 -2.36 -44.13
N LEU A 47 -11.88 -2.79 -43.86
CA LEU A 47 -10.79 -2.80 -44.85
C LEU A 47 -11.04 -3.83 -45.96
N LEU A 48 -11.57 -5.01 -45.61
CA LEU A 48 -12.01 -6.00 -46.59
C LEU A 48 -13.16 -5.45 -47.45
N HIS A 49 -14.13 -4.77 -46.82
CA HIS A 49 -15.21 -4.12 -47.55
C HIS A 49 -14.68 -3.04 -48.50
N LEU A 50 -13.75 -2.19 -48.06
CA LEU A 50 -13.09 -1.20 -48.92
C LEU A 50 -12.36 -1.85 -50.10
N ALA A 51 -11.64 -2.96 -49.87
CA ALA A 51 -10.93 -3.68 -50.92
C ALA A 51 -11.87 -4.33 -51.95
N HIS A 52 -13.06 -4.74 -51.50
CA HIS A 52 -14.09 -5.29 -52.38
C HIS A 52 -14.85 -4.20 -53.16
N THR A 53 -14.85 -2.97 -52.64
CA THR A 53 -15.53 -1.84 -53.25
C THR A 53 -14.67 -1.24 -54.37
N ALA A 54 -15.22 -1.11 -55.57
CA ALA A 54 -14.54 -0.47 -56.71
C ALA A 54 -14.49 1.07 -56.58
N ALA A 55 -14.00 1.56 -55.43
CA ALA A 55 -13.91 2.99 -55.13
C ALA A 55 -12.78 3.65 -55.94
N PRO A 56 -12.91 4.95 -56.29
CA PRO A 56 -11.82 5.69 -56.92
C PRO A 56 -10.57 5.70 -56.05
N ALA A 57 -9.38 5.59 -56.65
CA ALA A 57 -8.10 5.50 -55.93
C ALA A 57 -7.86 6.63 -54.92
N ALA A 58 -8.34 7.85 -55.22
CA ALA A 58 -8.26 8.98 -54.29
C ALA A 58 -9.11 8.75 -53.01
N VAL A 59 -10.30 8.16 -53.16
CA VAL A 59 -11.19 7.82 -52.04
C VAL A 59 -10.58 6.67 -51.24
N THR A 60 -10.06 5.64 -51.90
CA THR A 60 -9.37 4.54 -51.22
C THR A 60 -8.20 5.05 -50.38
N LEU A 61 -7.40 5.99 -50.91
CA LEU A 61 -6.29 6.59 -50.18
C LEU A 61 -6.76 7.38 -48.95
N GLU A 62 -7.82 8.18 -49.08
CA GLU A 62 -8.41 8.90 -47.95
C GLU A 62 -8.92 7.92 -46.87
N CYS A 63 -9.61 6.84 -47.26
CA CYS A 63 -10.09 5.83 -46.32
C CYS A 63 -8.92 5.10 -45.62
N LEU A 64 -7.83 4.79 -46.31
CA LEU A 64 -6.64 4.18 -45.70
C LEU A 64 -5.97 5.10 -44.68
N VAL A 65 -5.88 6.41 -44.98
CA VAL A 65 -5.38 7.40 -44.01
C VAL A 65 -6.31 7.49 -42.79
N ALA A 66 -7.64 7.45 -43.00
CA ALA A 66 -8.60 7.43 -41.90
C ALA A 66 -8.47 6.17 -41.03
N PHE A 67 -8.37 4.98 -41.64
CA PHE A 67 -8.13 3.75 -40.88
C PHE A 67 -6.83 3.80 -40.09
N SER A 68 -5.75 4.35 -40.64
CA SER A 68 -4.49 4.52 -39.90
C SER A 68 -4.68 5.31 -38.60
N ARG A 69 -5.43 6.42 -38.64
CA ARG A 69 -5.70 7.25 -37.45
C ARG A 69 -6.57 6.54 -36.41
N VAL A 70 -7.55 5.76 -36.88
CA VAL A 70 -8.40 4.96 -36.02
C VAL A 70 -7.60 3.83 -35.36
N ILE A 71 -6.74 3.14 -36.11
CA ILE A 71 -5.85 2.08 -35.59
C ILE A 71 -4.92 2.64 -34.51
N ASP A 72 -4.30 3.81 -34.74
CA ASP A 72 -3.44 4.46 -33.74
C ASP A 72 -4.18 4.70 -32.41
N THR A 73 -5.46 5.06 -32.49
CA THR A 73 -6.30 5.33 -31.32
C THR A 73 -6.64 4.03 -30.59
N VAL A 74 -7.13 3.01 -31.31
CA VAL A 74 -7.46 1.69 -30.74
C VAL A 74 -6.23 1.03 -30.09
N TYR A 75 -5.06 1.19 -30.69
CA TYR A 75 -3.81 0.67 -30.14
C TYR A 75 -3.40 1.41 -28.86
N MET A 76 -3.52 2.74 -28.83
CA MET A 76 -3.25 3.54 -27.63
C MET A 76 -4.21 3.22 -26.49
N ASP A 77 -5.50 3.05 -26.78
CA ASP A 77 -6.50 2.67 -25.78
C ASP A 77 -6.24 1.28 -25.20
N HIS A 78 -5.79 0.33 -26.04
CA HIS A 78 -5.39 -1.00 -25.58
C HIS A 78 -4.18 -0.93 -24.65
N ILE A 79 -3.13 -0.18 -25.02
CA ILE A 79 -1.96 0.05 -24.17
C ILE A 79 -2.36 0.73 -22.86
N ALA A 80 -3.18 1.78 -22.91
CA ALA A 80 -3.64 2.51 -21.73
C ALA A 80 -4.43 1.59 -20.79
N SER A 81 -5.34 0.77 -21.33
CA SER A 81 -6.10 -0.23 -20.56
C SER A 81 -5.18 -1.27 -19.92
N GLU A 82 -4.18 -1.78 -20.64
CA GLU A 82 -3.22 -2.75 -20.10
C GLU A 82 -2.35 -2.13 -19.00
N VAL A 83 -1.89 -0.89 -19.20
CA VAL A 83 -1.13 -0.12 -18.19
C VAL A 83 -1.99 0.12 -16.95
N VAL A 84 -3.23 0.57 -17.10
CA VAL A 84 -4.16 0.78 -15.99
C VAL A 84 -4.41 -0.52 -15.25
N ASN A 85 -4.70 -1.62 -15.94
CA ASN A 85 -4.90 -2.92 -15.30
C ASN A 85 -3.65 -3.39 -14.54
N LYS A 86 -2.46 -3.24 -15.12
CA LYS A 86 -1.19 -3.59 -14.46
C LYS A 86 -0.91 -2.70 -13.25
N VAL A 87 -1.16 -1.40 -13.35
CA VAL A 87 -0.98 -0.45 -12.24
C VAL A 87 -1.97 -0.77 -11.13
N CYS A 88 -3.27 -0.86 -11.42
CA CYS A 88 -4.30 -1.20 -10.44
C CYS A 88 -4.01 -2.52 -9.74
N HIS A 89 -3.65 -3.57 -10.49
CA HIS A 89 -3.32 -4.87 -9.92
C HIS A 89 -2.08 -4.81 -9.01
N LYS A 90 -0.99 -4.19 -9.47
CA LYS A 90 0.23 -4.04 -8.67
C LYS A 90 0.02 -3.19 -7.41
N THR A 91 -0.74 -2.10 -7.53
CA THR A 91 -1.08 -1.22 -6.42
C THR A 91 -1.93 -1.96 -5.39
N MET A 92 -2.93 -2.74 -5.81
CA MET A 92 -3.75 -3.54 -4.90
C MET A 92 -2.92 -4.59 -4.15
N LEU A 93 -1.99 -5.27 -4.83
CA LEU A 93 -1.07 -6.20 -4.17
C LEU A 93 -0.19 -5.50 -3.13
N ALA A 94 0.32 -4.30 -3.45
CA ALA A 94 1.12 -3.52 -2.51
C ALA A 94 0.31 -3.10 -1.28
N TYR A 95 -0.95 -2.70 -1.45
CA TYR A 95 -1.84 -2.39 -0.34
C TYR A 95 -2.09 -3.61 0.56
N ASN A 96 -2.31 -4.79 0.00
CA ASN A 96 -2.52 -6.00 0.80
C ASN A 96 -1.30 -6.32 1.68
N VAL A 97 -0.08 -6.19 1.13
CA VAL A 97 1.15 -6.39 1.91
C VAL A 97 1.29 -5.35 3.02
N LEU A 98 1.00 -4.08 2.73
CA LEU A 98 1.04 -3.02 3.73
C LEU A 98 0.01 -3.22 4.84
N ASP A 99 -1.19 -3.69 4.51
CA ASP A 99 -2.25 -4.00 5.46
C ASP A 99 -1.86 -5.17 6.38
N GLU A 100 -1.32 -6.25 5.80
CA GLU A 100 -0.79 -7.39 6.57
C GLU A 100 0.32 -6.96 7.54
N ASP A 101 1.25 -6.13 7.08
CA ASP A 101 2.36 -5.66 7.92
C ASP A 101 1.90 -4.66 8.99
N SER A 102 0.88 -3.83 8.70
CA SER A 102 0.23 -2.97 9.69
C SER A 102 -0.40 -3.79 10.81
N ASN A 103 -1.13 -4.85 10.47
CA ASN A 103 -1.75 -5.74 11.46
C ASN A 103 -0.70 -6.43 12.35
N LYS A 104 0.43 -6.88 11.76
CA LYS A 104 1.54 -7.46 12.54
C LYS A 104 2.18 -6.44 13.49
N LEU A 105 2.34 -5.19 13.05
CA LEU A 105 2.87 -4.12 13.90
C LEU A 105 1.95 -3.81 15.08
N GLU A 106 0.63 -3.76 14.86
CA GLU A 106 -0.35 -3.55 15.92
C GLU A 106 -0.36 -4.71 16.95
N GLN A 107 -0.24 -5.94 16.47
CA GLN A 107 -0.09 -7.11 17.34
C GLN A 107 1.20 -7.03 18.17
N LEU A 108 2.34 -6.76 17.53
CA LEU A 108 3.63 -6.61 18.22
C LEU A 108 3.60 -5.49 19.27
N GLN A 109 2.92 -4.37 18.97
CA GLN A 109 2.76 -3.28 19.92
C GLN A 109 1.95 -3.73 21.14
N THR A 110 0.86 -4.48 20.93
CA THR A 110 0.04 -5.02 22.01
C THR A 110 0.83 -5.99 22.89
N GLU A 111 1.63 -6.87 22.29
CA GLU A 111 2.50 -7.81 23.00
C GLU A 111 3.57 -7.05 23.83
N LEU A 112 4.20 -6.03 23.25
CA LEU A 112 5.19 -5.20 23.92
C LEU A 112 4.59 -4.46 25.12
N ASP A 113 3.41 -3.87 24.97
CA ASP A 113 2.70 -3.21 26.07
C ASP A 113 2.37 -4.20 27.21
N GLY A 114 2.02 -5.44 26.86
CA GLY A 114 1.86 -6.54 27.81
C GLY A 114 3.14 -6.83 28.60
N TYR A 115 4.27 -6.97 27.91
CA TYR A 115 5.57 -7.19 28.57
C TYR A 115 6.01 -6.01 29.44
N ILE A 116 5.76 -4.77 29.01
CA ILE A 116 6.06 -3.57 29.79
C ILE A 116 5.23 -3.55 31.07
N ASN A 117 3.94 -3.88 31.00
CA ASN A 117 3.08 -3.91 32.17
C ASN A 117 3.52 -5.01 33.15
N TRP A 118 3.81 -6.20 32.65
CA TRP A 118 4.35 -7.28 33.48
C TRP A 118 5.67 -6.88 34.16
N ALA A 119 6.60 -6.24 33.43
CA ALA A 119 7.85 -5.76 34.01
C ALA A 119 7.63 -4.71 35.12
N LYS A 120 6.66 -3.80 34.95
CA LYS A 120 6.28 -2.82 35.99
C LYS A 120 5.76 -3.51 37.24
N GLU A 121 4.93 -4.53 37.10
CA GLU A 121 4.42 -5.32 38.22
C GLU A 121 5.57 -6.02 38.97
N GLN A 122 6.50 -6.64 38.26
CA GLN A 122 7.68 -7.28 38.87
C GLN A 122 8.56 -6.29 39.65
N VAL A 123 8.78 -5.09 39.11
CA VAL A 123 9.52 -4.02 39.81
C VAL A 123 8.77 -3.62 41.09
N HIS A 124 7.44 -3.47 41.02
CA HIS A 124 6.64 -3.11 42.19
C HIS A 124 6.69 -4.18 43.27
N GLU A 125 6.58 -5.46 42.91
CA GLU A 125 6.71 -6.59 43.83
C GLU A 125 8.08 -6.62 44.51
N LEU A 126 9.15 -6.34 43.77
CA LEU A 126 10.51 -6.25 44.32
C LEU A 126 10.68 -5.09 45.30
N GLU A 127 10.11 -3.91 45.00
CA GLU A 127 10.12 -2.77 45.90
C GLU A 127 9.38 -3.08 47.21
N GLN A 128 8.22 -3.75 47.13
CA GLN A 128 7.48 -4.20 48.30
C GLN A 128 8.28 -5.23 49.11
N TYR A 129 8.89 -6.20 48.45
CA TYR A 129 9.73 -7.20 49.12
C TYR A 129 10.90 -6.53 49.85
N GLN A 130 11.59 -5.59 49.20
CA GLN A 130 12.70 -4.85 49.80
C GLN A 130 12.24 -4.05 51.04
N LYS A 131 11.05 -3.44 50.98
CA LYS A 131 10.46 -2.73 52.12
C LYS A 131 10.15 -3.68 53.29
N ASN A 132 9.59 -4.85 53.01
CA ASN A 132 9.28 -5.86 54.02
C ASN A 132 10.54 -6.38 54.70
N VAL A 133 11.57 -6.74 53.92
CA VAL A 133 12.86 -7.19 54.44
C VAL A 133 13.49 -6.12 55.33
N ARG A 134 13.46 -4.85 54.91
CA ARG A 134 13.94 -3.74 55.75
C ARG A 134 13.19 -3.65 57.07
N GLY A 135 11.87 -3.76 57.05
CA GLY A 135 11.04 -3.73 58.26
C GLY A 135 11.36 -4.88 59.23
N GLU A 136 11.54 -6.10 58.71
CA GLU A 136 11.94 -7.26 59.53
C GLU A 136 13.33 -7.09 60.15
N ILE A 137 14.29 -6.53 59.40
CA ILE A 137 15.63 -6.21 59.92
C ILE A 137 15.53 -5.17 61.05
N GLU A 138 14.78 -4.09 60.84
CA GLU A 138 14.58 -3.03 61.84
C GLU A 138 13.93 -3.57 63.12
N LYS A 139 12.92 -4.43 62.97
CA LYS A 139 12.26 -5.12 64.09
C LYS A 139 13.22 -6.04 64.85
N GLY A 140 13.94 -6.90 64.14
CA GLY A 140 14.91 -7.82 64.76
C GLY A 140 16.03 -7.07 65.49
N MET A 141 16.49 -5.94 64.94
CA MET A 141 17.45 -5.06 65.61
C MET A 141 16.88 -4.44 66.89
N ALA A 142 15.62 -3.99 66.88
CA ALA A 142 14.98 -3.45 68.07
C ALA A 142 14.82 -4.50 69.17
N GLU A 143 14.41 -5.72 68.81
CA GLU A 143 14.29 -6.86 69.73
C GLU A 143 15.64 -7.24 70.33
N LEU A 144 16.71 -7.25 69.53
CA LEU A 144 18.07 -7.52 70.01
C LEU A 144 18.56 -6.45 70.99
N VAL A 145 18.32 -5.16 70.68
CA VAL A 145 18.69 -4.05 71.57
C VAL A 145 17.97 -4.16 72.91
N GLU A 146 16.68 -4.47 72.92
CA GLU A 146 15.93 -4.63 74.18
C GLU A 146 16.40 -5.87 74.95
N ALA A 147 16.65 -6.99 74.27
CA ALA A 147 17.21 -8.18 74.92
C ALA A 147 18.57 -7.90 75.58
N LEU A 148 19.46 -7.16 74.90
CA LEU A 148 20.73 -6.72 75.46
C LEU A 148 20.54 -5.78 76.66
N ARG A 149 19.56 -4.87 76.59
CA ARG A 149 19.22 -3.96 77.70
C ARG A 149 18.75 -4.71 78.94
N ILE A 150 17.87 -5.71 78.75
CA ILE A 150 17.39 -6.59 79.83
C ILE A 150 18.56 -7.36 80.45
N ALA A 151 19.37 -8.02 79.62
CA ALA A 151 20.51 -8.80 80.09
C ALA A 151 21.52 -7.94 80.87
N LEU A 152 21.82 -6.73 80.39
CA LEU A 152 22.71 -5.80 81.09
C LEU A 152 22.14 -5.38 82.45
N THR A 153 20.83 -5.11 82.50
CA THR A 153 20.13 -4.74 83.74
C THR A 153 20.18 -5.87 84.77
N GLU A 154 19.99 -7.12 84.33
CA GLU A 154 20.09 -8.32 85.18
C GLU A 154 21.51 -8.50 85.73
N ILE A 155 22.54 -8.34 84.89
CA ILE A 155 23.95 -8.40 85.31
C ILE A 155 24.24 -7.33 86.37
N GLN A 156 23.82 -6.09 86.14
CA GLN A 156 24.02 -5.00 87.10
C GLN A 156 23.30 -5.25 88.44
N ARG A 157 22.11 -5.85 88.40
CA ARG A 157 21.37 -6.24 89.61
C ARG A 157 22.07 -7.34 90.39
N ALA A 158 22.63 -8.33 89.71
CA ALA A 158 23.38 -9.42 90.32
C ALA A 158 24.71 -8.93 90.94
N LEU A 159 25.31 -7.89 90.38
CA LEU A 159 26.56 -7.29 90.86
C LEU A 159 26.36 -6.21 91.94
N SER A 160 25.12 -5.81 92.25
CA SER A 160 24.85 -4.87 93.34
C SER A 160 24.95 -5.59 94.69
N PRO A 161 25.78 -5.12 95.64
CA PRO A 161 25.88 -5.76 96.94
C PRO A 161 24.52 -5.67 97.64
N GLN A 162 23.95 -6.82 98.01
CA GLN A 162 22.86 -6.81 98.98
C GLN A 162 23.36 -6.07 100.22
N GLY A 163 22.61 -5.05 100.64
CA GLY A 163 22.96 -4.17 101.75
C GLY A 163 23.53 -4.95 102.91
N VAL A 164 24.79 -4.64 103.23
CA VAL A 164 25.38 -4.94 104.53
C VAL A 164 24.48 -4.25 105.55
N SER A 165 23.78 -5.06 106.35
CA SER A 165 23.16 -4.62 107.60
C SER A 165 24.23 -4.33 108.63
#